data_AF-A0A6L3VX90-F1
#
_entry.id   AF-A0A6L3VX90-F1
#
_cell.length_a   1.000
_cell.length_b   1.000
_cell.length_c   1.000
_cell.angle_alpha   90.00
_cell.angle_beta   90.00
_cell.angle_gamma   90.00
#
_symmetry.space_group_name_H-M   'P 1'
#
loop_
_entity.id
_entity.type
_entity.pdbx_description
1 polymer ?
#
loop_
_entity_poly.entity_id
_entity_poly.type
_entity_poly.pdbx_seq_one_letter_code
_entity_poly.pdbx_strand_id
1 'polypeptide(L)'
;MAIPAPVSPALAEGLPRVVVALHAGWEETTIRFMAEQLGPRIGSPEWAAGQQRKLAAIQRDLDATVRRLAATAGPQIEQMIADAYRRGHGAPPTPARRRGLVQRVMDAMRRLWGRLPRRVSRAYARAVTLGTRAPDDRRRTVVQAELDRIASRGLVGGVDDHGRTLSLVPQVETALQTAAGNAAMDGYLDSVTAAGDDLVMVLQSAHPCPLCLPWEHRVLSVSGHTPGRPSMATARAAGLWHPRCHHQVVRYEPGVSEHLPHAARHKRGSYAATQRQRAIERHIREWKRREAAAMDDTARLLARRKVRHWQAALRQHIATHGLQRSRQRERVDFGHTPSIRHGLGD
;
A
#
# COMPACT_ATOMS: atom_id res chain seq x y z
N MET A 1 -24.37 -26.10 -18.10
CA MET A 1 -24.29 -24.80 -17.37
C MET A 1 -22.96 -24.16 -17.72
N ALA A 2 -22.90 -22.88 -18.09
CA ALA A 2 -21.63 -22.25 -18.47
C ALA A 2 -20.70 -22.14 -17.25
N ILE A 3 -19.40 -22.45 -17.42
CA ILE A 3 -18.40 -22.30 -16.36
C ILE A 3 -18.26 -20.79 -16.04
N PRO A 4 -18.35 -20.38 -14.77
CA PRO A 4 -18.17 -18.98 -14.41
C PRO A 4 -16.76 -18.51 -14.79
N ALA A 5 -16.65 -17.26 -15.24
CA ALA A 5 -15.38 -16.69 -15.67
C ALA A 5 -14.29 -16.85 -14.57
N PRO A 6 -13.02 -17.08 -14.95
CA PRO A 6 -11.93 -17.13 -13.99
C PRO A 6 -11.82 -15.83 -13.20
N VAL A 7 -11.56 -15.96 -11.90
CA VAL A 7 -11.47 -14.84 -10.95
C VAL A 7 -10.10 -14.76 -10.32
N SER A 8 -9.71 -13.57 -9.87
CA SER A 8 -8.42 -13.31 -9.24
C SER A 8 -8.57 -12.31 -8.09
N PRO A 9 -7.66 -12.26 -7.10
CA PRO A 9 -7.59 -11.14 -6.16
C PRO A 9 -7.50 -9.77 -6.85
N ALA A 10 -7.07 -9.74 -8.11
CA ALA A 10 -7.05 -8.57 -8.98
C ALA A 10 -8.44 -7.94 -9.22
N LEU A 11 -9.55 -8.67 -9.01
CA LEU A 11 -10.89 -8.10 -9.08
C LEU A 11 -11.10 -6.96 -8.08
N ALA A 12 -10.38 -7.00 -6.96
CA ALA A 12 -10.39 -5.94 -5.97
C ALA A 12 -9.49 -4.74 -6.31
N GLU A 13 -8.79 -4.75 -7.45
CA GLU A 13 -7.97 -3.62 -7.87
C GLU A 13 -8.78 -2.32 -7.93
N GLY A 14 -8.14 -1.25 -7.46
CA GLY A 14 -8.74 0.07 -7.37
C GLY A 14 -9.70 0.27 -6.19
N LEU A 15 -10.21 -0.75 -5.52
CA LEU A 15 -11.08 -0.56 -4.35
C LEU A 15 -10.36 0.14 -3.19
N PRO A 16 -9.11 -0.22 -2.82
CA PRO A 16 -8.40 0.49 -1.75
C PRO A 16 -8.01 1.94 -2.06
N ARG A 17 -8.18 2.41 -3.32
CA ARG A 17 -7.55 3.64 -3.82
C ARG A 17 -7.84 4.86 -2.96
N VAL A 18 -9.08 5.00 -2.49
CA VAL A 18 -9.55 6.16 -1.73
C VAL A 18 -8.84 6.21 -0.38
N VAL A 19 -8.85 5.09 0.35
CA VAL A 19 -8.24 5.01 1.68
C VAL A 19 -6.72 5.14 1.57
N VAL A 20 -6.09 4.52 0.57
CA VAL A 20 -4.64 4.67 0.33
C VAL A 20 -4.30 6.13 0.01
N ALA A 21 -5.13 6.82 -0.79
CA ALA A 21 -4.95 8.25 -1.10
C ALA A 21 -5.02 9.12 0.16
N LEU A 22 -5.95 8.85 1.08
CA LEU A 22 -6.06 9.59 2.35
C LEU A 22 -4.77 9.49 3.17
N HIS A 23 -4.19 8.30 3.29
CA HIS A 23 -2.95 8.07 4.03
C HIS A 23 -1.73 8.69 3.33
N ALA A 24 -1.69 8.59 2.01
CA ALA A 24 -0.69 9.22 1.18
C ALA A 24 -0.69 10.75 1.31
N GLY A 25 -1.87 11.37 1.21
CA GLY A 25 -2.03 12.80 1.38
C GLY A 25 -1.62 13.24 2.79
N TRP A 26 -2.05 12.51 3.83
CA TRP A 26 -1.63 12.78 5.21
C TRP A 26 -0.12 12.63 5.41
N GLU A 27 0.51 11.60 4.83
CA GLU A 27 1.97 11.42 4.89
C GLU A 27 2.71 12.61 4.26
N GLU A 28 2.31 13.00 3.05
CA GLU A 28 2.94 14.09 2.32
C GLU A 28 2.78 15.44 3.02
N THR A 29 1.55 15.77 3.47
CA THR A 29 1.28 17.04 4.17
C THR A 29 2.01 17.09 5.51
N THR A 30 2.12 15.97 6.22
CA THR A 30 2.88 15.89 7.47
C THR A 30 4.37 16.11 7.21
N ILE A 31 4.96 15.47 6.19
CA ILE A 31 6.37 15.67 5.84
C ILE A 31 6.65 17.13 5.47
N ARG A 32 5.78 17.74 4.66
CA ARG A 32 5.86 19.14 4.26
C ARG A 32 5.77 20.08 5.46
N PHE A 33 4.78 19.84 6.33
CA PHE A 33 4.60 20.58 7.57
C PHE A 33 5.87 20.54 8.44
N MET A 34 6.54 19.39 8.56
CA MET A 34 7.81 19.31 9.29
C MET A 34 8.87 20.25 8.71
N ALA A 35 9.04 20.27 7.38
CA ALA A 35 10.00 21.16 6.72
C ALA A 35 9.64 22.65 6.93
N GLU A 36 8.37 23.00 6.80
CA GLU A 36 7.84 24.35 7.01
C GLU A 36 8.01 24.84 8.45
N GLN A 37 7.89 23.96 9.45
CA GLN A 37 8.08 24.33 10.85
C GLN A 37 9.56 24.45 11.24
N LEU A 38 10.42 23.62 10.67
CA LEU A 38 11.85 23.56 11.02
C LEU A 38 12.70 24.60 10.29
N GLY A 39 12.28 25.07 9.11
CA GLY A 39 13.04 25.98 8.26
C GLY A 39 13.19 27.43 8.75
N PRO A 40 12.12 28.10 9.23
CA PRO A 40 12.17 29.48 9.65
C PRO A 40 13.15 29.73 10.79
N ARG A 41 13.94 30.82 10.69
CA ARG A 41 14.94 31.25 11.68
C ARG A 41 15.91 30.13 12.11
N ILE A 42 16.20 29.15 11.25
CA ILE A 42 17.07 28.01 11.62
C ILE A 42 18.49 28.41 12.02
N GLY A 43 19.03 29.52 11.52
CA GLY A 43 20.33 30.05 11.97
C GLY A 43 20.29 30.79 13.31
N SER A 44 19.11 31.04 13.89
CA SER A 44 18.95 31.83 15.11
C SER A 44 19.36 31.01 16.35
N PRO A 45 20.04 31.60 17.35
CA PRO A 45 20.31 30.95 18.64
C PRO A 45 19.02 30.50 19.35
N GLU A 46 17.93 31.24 19.16
CA GLU A 46 16.62 30.94 19.76
C GLU A 46 15.86 29.79 19.07
N TRP A 47 16.36 29.26 17.94
CA TRP A 47 15.62 28.30 17.12
C TRP A 47 15.18 27.08 17.93
N ALA A 48 16.09 26.48 18.69
CA ALA A 48 15.82 25.26 19.45
C ALA A 48 14.69 25.47 20.48
N ALA A 49 14.75 26.57 21.24
CA ALA A 49 13.71 26.93 22.20
C ALA A 49 12.35 27.19 21.50
N GLY A 50 12.38 27.85 20.34
CA GLY A 50 11.19 28.03 19.50
C GLY A 50 10.55 26.70 19.06
N GLN A 51 11.36 25.73 18.66
CA GLN A 51 10.86 24.41 18.26
C GLN A 51 10.31 23.60 19.44
N GLN A 52 10.95 23.69 20.61
CA GLN A 52 10.47 23.02 21.82
C GLN A 52 9.08 23.52 22.24
N ARG A 53 8.83 24.84 22.17
CA ARG A 53 7.50 25.42 22.48
C ARG A 53 6.39 24.92 21.55
N LYS A 54 6.72 24.53 20.32
CA LYS A 54 5.74 24.02 19.33
C LYS A 54 5.37 22.55 19.52
N LEU A 55 6.23 21.75 20.17
CA LEU A 55 6.08 20.28 20.23
C LEU A 55 4.71 19.81 20.74
N ALA A 56 4.21 20.42 21.82
CA ALA A 56 2.92 20.06 22.39
C ALA A 56 1.74 20.37 21.45
N ALA A 57 1.80 21.51 20.74
CA ALA A 57 0.80 21.88 19.75
C ALA A 57 0.84 20.94 18.53
N ILE A 58 2.04 20.62 18.03
CA ILE A 58 2.25 19.65 16.94
C ILE A 58 1.65 18.30 17.30
N GLN A 59 1.89 17.81 18.53
CA GLN A 59 1.33 16.52 18.96
C GLN A 59 -0.20 16.53 18.98
N ARG A 60 -0.83 17.59 19.50
CA ARG A 60 -2.30 17.71 19.50
C ARG A 60 -2.88 17.75 18.09
N ASP A 61 -2.24 18.45 17.16
CA ASP A 61 -2.68 18.52 15.77
C ASP A 61 -2.52 17.17 15.05
N LEU A 62 -1.40 16.47 15.28
CA LEU A 62 -1.22 15.10 14.77
C LEU A 62 -2.29 14.14 15.29
N ASP A 63 -2.63 14.22 16.58
CA ASP A 63 -3.72 13.43 17.15
C ASP A 63 -5.08 13.76 16.50
N ALA A 64 -5.36 15.04 16.26
CA ALA A 64 -6.60 15.48 15.62
C ALA A 64 -6.69 15.05 14.15
N THR A 65 -5.61 15.22 13.38
CA THR A 65 -5.56 14.84 11.95
C THR A 65 -5.68 13.34 11.77
N VAL A 66 -5.03 12.53 12.61
CA VAL A 66 -5.14 11.07 12.57
C VAL A 66 -6.55 10.61 12.94
N ARG A 67 -7.21 11.25 13.92
CA ARG A 67 -8.64 10.96 14.23
C ARG A 67 -9.55 11.25 13.03
N ARG A 68 -9.37 12.39 12.35
CA ARG A 68 -10.15 12.72 11.13
C ARG A 68 -9.89 11.73 10.00
N LEU A 69 -8.63 11.34 9.80
CA LEU A 69 -8.25 10.32 8.83
C LEU A 69 -8.93 8.97 9.14
N ALA A 70 -8.93 8.55 10.41
CA ALA A 70 -9.59 7.32 10.84
C ALA A 70 -11.11 7.35 10.63
N ALA A 71 -11.76 8.46 10.99
CA ALA A 71 -13.21 8.66 10.79
C ALA A 71 -13.61 8.63 9.31
N THR A 72 -12.76 9.18 8.43
CA THR A 72 -13.01 9.19 6.98
C THR A 72 -12.74 7.81 6.35
N ALA A 73 -11.68 7.12 6.80
CA ALA A 73 -11.29 5.83 6.25
C ALA A 73 -12.25 4.69 6.62
N GLY A 74 -12.87 4.72 7.81
CA GLY A 74 -13.72 3.64 8.32
C GLY A 74 -14.85 3.22 7.37
N PRO A 75 -15.78 4.12 7.01
CA PRO A 75 -16.87 3.81 6.08
C PRO A 75 -16.37 3.34 4.70
N GLN A 76 -15.26 3.90 4.23
CA GLN A 76 -14.64 3.52 2.95
C GLN A 76 -14.10 2.08 2.99
N ILE A 77 -13.54 1.64 4.12
CA ILE A 77 -13.07 0.25 4.32
C ILE A 77 -14.26 -0.72 4.31
N GLU A 78 -15.36 -0.37 4.97
CA GLU A 78 -16.58 -1.19 4.98
C GLU A 78 -17.15 -1.35 3.56
N GLN A 79 -17.29 -0.24 2.84
CA GLN A 79 -17.75 -0.25 1.45
C GLN A 79 -16.80 -1.05 0.55
N MET A 80 -15.48 -0.87 0.72
CA MET A 80 -14.45 -1.61 -0.02
C MET A 80 -14.61 -3.13 0.12
N ILE A 81 -14.84 -3.64 1.33
CA ILE A 81 -15.03 -5.08 1.58
C ILE A 81 -16.35 -5.57 0.95
N ALA A 82 -17.42 -4.80 1.07
CA ALA A 82 -18.70 -5.13 0.46
C ALA A 82 -18.61 -5.20 -1.08
N ASP A 83 -17.98 -4.20 -1.70
CA ASP A 83 -17.76 -4.14 -3.14
C ASP A 83 -16.87 -5.29 -3.63
N ALA A 84 -15.81 -5.60 -2.88
CA ALA A 84 -14.91 -6.70 -3.21
C ALA A 84 -15.66 -8.03 -3.27
N TYR A 85 -16.51 -8.31 -2.28
CA TYR A 85 -17.31 -9.53 -2.26
C TYR A 85 -18.23 -9.65 -3.47
N ARG A 86 -18.93 -8.55 -3.82
CA ARG A 86 -19.81 -8.51 -5.00
C ARG A 86 -19.04 -8.72 -6.30
N ARG A 87 -17.83 -8.15 -6.43
CA ARG A 87 -16.97 -8.38 -7.59
C ARG A 87 -16.52 -9.84 -7.72
N GLY A 88 -16.51 -10.58 -6.62
CA GLY A 88 -16.27 -12.03 -6.61
C GLY A 88 -17.45 -12.87 -7.08
N HIS A 89 -18.55 -12.29 -7.55
CA HIS A 89 -19.78 -12.99 -7.94
C HIS A 89 -20.50 -13.76 -6.81
N GLY A 90 -20.12 -13.53 -5.55
CA GLY A 90 -20.80 -14.10 -4.40
C GLY A 90 -22.12 -13.37 -4.09
N ALA A 91 -23.08 -14.10 -3.52
CA ALA A 91 -24.18 -13.47 -2.80
C ALA A 91 -23.62 -12.57 -1.69
N PRO A 92 -24.29 -11.47 -1.29
CA PRO A 92 -23.81 -10.63 -0.20
C PRO A 92 -23.50 -11.47 1.05
N PRO A 93 -22.34 -11.28 1.70
CA PRO A 93 -21.98 -12.07 2.86
C PRO A 93 -22.99 -11.80 3.99
N THR A 94 -23.22 -12.81 4.83
CA THR A 94 -24.07 -12.64 6.02
C THR A 94 -23.59 -11.44 6.85
N PRO A 95 -24.49 -10.71 7.54
CA PRO A 95 -24.10 -9.56 8.34
C PRO A 95 -22.98 -9.87 9.35
N ALA A 96 -22.99 -11.08 9.93
CA ALA A 96 -21.95 -11.53 10.86
C ALA A 96 -20.58 -11.70 10.17
N ARG A 97 -20.52 -12.37 9.00
CA ARG A 97 -19.27 -12.55 8.25
C ARG A 97 -18.71 -11.22 7.76
N ARG A 98 -19.57 -10.32 7.26
CA ARG A 98 -19.18 -8.96 6.88
C ARG A 98 -18.55 -8.20 8.04
N ARG A 99 -19.22 -8.18 9.20
CA ARG A 99 -18.69 -7.55 10.42
C ARG A 99 -17.33 -8.11 10.80
N GLY A 100 -17.16 -9.44 10.77
CA GLY A 100 -15.88 -10.08 11.07
C GLY A 100 -14.74 -9.67 10.12
N LEU A 101 -15.02 -9.61 8.81
CA LEU A 101 -14.04 -9.16 7.81
C LEU A 101 -13.63 -7.70 8.01
N VAL A 102 -14.61 -6.81 8.18
CA VAL A 102 -14.38 -5.37 8.41
C VAL A 102 -13.62 -5.16 9.73
N GLN A 103 -14.04 -5.83 10.81
CA GLN A 103 -13.43 -5.69 12.12
C GLN A 103 -11.94 -6.02 12.11
N ARG A 104 -11.52 -7.11 11.44
CA ARG A 104 -10.09 -7.47 11.31
C ARG A 104 -9.26 -6.37 10.65
N VAL A 105 -9.78 -5.78 9.57
CA VAL A 105 -9.09 -4.68 8.87
C VAL A 105 -9.06 -3.43 9.75
N MET A 106 -10.17 -3.08 10.37
CA MET A 106 -10.29 -1.91 11.24
C MET A 106 -9.42 -2.02 12.50
N ASP A 107 -9.28 -3.20 13.09
CA ASP A 107 -8.38 -3.43 14.22
C ASP A 107 -6.92 -3.22 13.80
N ALA A 108 -6.52 -3.72 12.63
CA ALA A 108 -5.19 -3.50 12.08
C ALA A 108 -4.91 -2.01 11.81
N MET A 109 -5.88 -1.30 11.22
CA MET A 109 -5.77 0.13 10.97
C MET A 109 -5.74 0.95 12.27
N ARG A 110 -6.58 0.65 13.26
CA ARG A 110 -6.58 1.32 14.58
C ARG A 110 -5.23 1.18 15.28
N ARG A 111 -4.62 -0.01 15.26
CA ARG A 111 -3.25 -0.21 15.80
C ARG A 111 -2.20 0.61 15.08
N LEU A 112 -2.34 0.80 13.78
CA LEU A 112 -1.44 1.63 12.98
C LEU A 112 -1.65 3.12 13.30
N TRP A 113 -2.88 3.62 13.24
CA TRP A 113 -3.23 5.01 13.53
C TRP A 113 -2.84 5.45 14.94
N GLY A 114 -3.12 4.65 15.97
CA GLY A 114 -2.79 4.99 17.35
C GLY A 114 -1.30 5.19 17.62
N ARG A 115 -0.41 4.73 16.73
CA ARG A 115 1.04 4.90 16.85
C ARG A 115 1.60 6.06 16.03
N LEU A 116 0.84 6.58 15.06
CA LEU A 116 1.33 7.59 14.11
C LEU A 116 1.72 8.90 14.80
N PRO A 117 0.88 9.56 15.64
CA PRO A 117 1.21 10.86 16.22
C PRO A 117 2.52 10.81 17.01
N ARG A 118 2.65 9.83 17.91
CA ARG A 118 3.88 9.64 18.72
C ARG A 118 5.12 9.41 17.86
N ARG A 119 5.02 8.66 16.76
CA ARG A 119 6.14 8.37 15.87
C ARG A 119 6.58 9.61 15.09
N VAL A 120 5.63 10.40 14.60
CA VAL A 120 5.92 11.66 13.92
C VAL A 120 6.51 12.68 14.89
N SER A 121 5.92 12.88 16.08
CA SER A 121 6.46 13.79 17.08
C SER A 121 7.88 13.42 17.51
N ARG A 122 8.19 12.11 17.65
CA ARG A 122 9.56 11.64 17.93
C ARG A 122 10.51 11.93 16.77
N ALA A 123 10.06 11.77 15.52
CA ALA A 123 10.87 12.08 14.36
C ALA A 123 11.17 13.59 14.27
N TYR A 124 10.17 14.42 14.57
CA TYR A 124 10.32 15.87 14.66
C TYR A 124 11.31 16.26 15.75
N ALA A 125 11.10 15.76 16.99
CA ALA A 125 11.97 16.05 18.12
C ALA A 125 13.42 15.63 17.85
N ARG A 126 13.63 14.49 17.16
CA ARG A 126 14.97 14.07 16.74
C ARG A 126 15.61 15.04 15.76
N ALA A 127 14.86 15.55 14.78
CA ALA A 127 15.37 16.58 13.86
C ALA A 127 15.77 17.85 14.62
N VAL A 128 14.96 18.27 15.61
CA VAL A 128 15.31 19.38 16.51
C VAL A 128 16.59 19.10 17.28
N THR A 129 16.71 17.95 17.95
CA THR A 129 17.91 17.56 18.70
C THR A 129 19.17 17.54 17.85
N LEU A 130 19.09 16.98 16.63
CA LEU A 130 20.22 16.97 15.70
C LEU A 130 20.60 18.39 15.28
N GLY A 131 19.63 19.25 15.01
CA GLY A 131 19.87 20.65 14.69
C GLY A 131 20.48 21.44 15.85
N THR A 132 20.05 21.19 17.09
CA THR A 132 20.60 21.86 18.29
C THR A 132 22.08 21.52 18.51
N ARG A 133 22.49 20.28 18.19
CA ARG A 133 23.89 19.83 18.34
C ARG A 133 24.80 20.32 17.21
N ALA A 134 24.24 20.81 16.11
CA ALA A 134 25.00 21.29 14.97
C ALA A 134 25.42 22.76 15.16
N PRO A 135 26.61 23.16 14.66
CA PRO A 135 26.97 24.57 14.51
C PRO A 135 25.90 25.35 13.72
N ASP A 136 25.75 26.65 14.01
CA ASP A 136 24.70 27.50 13.45
C ASP A 136 24.69 27.51 11.91
N ASP A 137 25.87 27.59 11.29
CA ASP A 137 26.09 27.59 9.83
C ASP A 137 25.76 26.23 9.18
N ARG A 138 25.83 25.13 9.95
CA ARG A 138 25.56 23.77 9.47
C ARG A 138 24.19 23.22 9.85
N ARG A 139 23.47 23.88 10.77
CA ARG A 139 22.18 23.40 11.29
C ARG A 139 21.18 23.04 10.19
N ARG A 140 21.03 23.90 9.19
CA ARG A 140 20.13 23.65 8.04
C ARG A 140 20.48 22.35 7.32
N THR A 141 21.76 22.11 7.05
CA THR A 141 22.23 20.90 6.36
C THR A 141 21.89 19.65 7.16
N VAL A 142 22.12 19.69 8.48
CA VAL A 142 21.84 18.55 9.38
C VAL A 142 20.34 18.26 9.48
N VAL A 143 19.51 19.29 9.63
CA VAL A 143 18.05 19.14 9.71
C VAL A 143 17.47 18.67 8.37
N GLN A 144 17.95 19.22 7.23
CA GLN A 144 17.54 18.76 5.91
C GLN A 144 17.91 17.29 5.68
N ALA A 145 19.11 16.85 6.09
CA ALA A 145 19.53 15.45 5.97
C ALA A 145 18.63 14.50 6.78
N GLU A 146 18.17 14.92 7.96
CA GLU A 146 17.22 14.14 8.76
C GLU A 146 15.82 14.10 8.14
N LEU A 147 15.33 15.22 7.62
CA LEU A 147 14.06 15.28 6.87
C LEU A 147 14.11 14.39 5.63
N ASP A 148 15.20 14.43 4.89
CA ASP A 148 15.48 13.56 3.75
C ASP A 148 15.44 12.08 4.13
N ARG A 149 16.03 11.73 5.28
CA ARG A 149 16.02 10.35 5.79
C ARG A 149 14.61 9.89 6.17
N ILE A 150 13.83 10.76 6.80
CA ILE A 150 12.41 10.50 7.14
C ILE A 150 11.61 10.31 5.84
N ALA A 151 11.74 11.26 4.91
CA ALA A 151 11.02 11.28 3.64
C ALA A 151 11.38 10.09 2.74
N SER A 152 12.66 9.69 2.70
CA SER A 152 13.09 8.56 1.89
C SER A 152 12.40 7.27 2.34
N ARG A 153 12.36 7.03 3.65
CA ARG A 153 11.67 5.88 4.25
C ARG A 153 10.14 5.99 4.19
N GLY A 154 9.61 7.21 4.12
CA GLY A 154 8.21 7.49 4.44
C GLY A 154 7.97 7.44 5.95
N LEU A 155 6.81 7.92 6.39
CA LEU A 155 6.44 7.86 7.81
C LEU A 155 6.28 6.40 8.21
N VAL A 156 6.85 6.03 9.35
CA VAL A 156 6.95 4.62 9.75
C VAL A 156 5.63 4.15 10.36
N GLY A 157 4.89 3.29 9.67
CA GLY A 157 3.65 2.68 10.14
C GLY A 157 3.85 1.47 11.07
N GLY A 158 4.98 0.78 10.93
CA GLY A 158 5.28 -0.44 11.70
C GLY A 158 6.74 -0.87 11.65
N VAL A 159 7.02 -2.00 12.27
CA VAL A 159 8.26 -2.79 12.11
C VAL A 159 7.79 -4.22 11.84
N ASP A 160 8.41 -4.92 10.90
CA ASP A 160 8.10 -6.33 10.67
C ASP A 160 8.86 -7.26 11.63
N ASP A 161 8.59 -8.56 11.55
CA ASP A 161 9.21 -9.56 12.43
C ASP A 161 10.73 -9.67 12.26
N HIS A 162 11.27 -9.11 11.17
CA HIS A 162 12.69 -9.07 10.84
C HIS A 162 13.34 -7.73 11.24
N GLY A 163 12.65 -6.89 12.02
CA GLY A 163 13.17 -5.59 12.48
C GLY A 163 13.18 -4.51 11.40
N ARG A 164 12.63 -4.75 10.21
CA ARG A 164 12.62 -3.78 9.11
C ARG A 164 11.51 -2.77 9.32
N THR A 165 11.83 -1.49 9.21
CA THR A 165 10.84 -0.42 9.29
C THR A 165 9.91 -0.44 8.09
N LEU A 166 8.60 -0.46 8.34
CA LEU A 166 7.57 -0.43 7.31
C LEU A 166 7.05 1.00 7.12
N SER A 167 7.11 1.47 5.88
CA SER A 167 6.49 2.73 5.45
C SER A 167 4.97 2.64 5.54
N LEU A 168 4.32 3.72 5.99
CA LEU A 168 2.88 3.83 6.23
C LEU A 168 2.07 3.46 4.98
N VAL A 169 2.28 4.17 3.88
CA VAL A 169 1.42 4.05 2.69
C VAL A 169 1.51 2.64 2.08
N PRO A 170 2.70 2.05 1.83
CA PRO A 170 2.80 0.67 1.35
C PRO A 170 2.19 -0.36 2.31
N GLN A 171 2.28 -0.15 3.62
CA GLN A 171 1.69 -1.06 4.61
C GLN A 171 0.17 -1.01 4.55
N VAL A 172 -0.42 0.18 4.49
CA VAL A 172 -1.87 0.38 4.33
C VAL A 172 -2.35 -0.21 3.02
N GLU A 173 -1.68 0.10 1.90
CA GLU A 173 -2.03 -0.45 0.58
C GLU A 173 -1.98 -1.98 0.59
N THR A 174 -0.94 -2.57 1.18
CA THR A 174 -0.79 -4.03 1.27
C THR A 174 -1.91 -4.64 2.11
N ALA A 175 -2.22 -4.08 3.27
CA ALA A 175 -3.26 -4.58 4.16
C ALA A 175 -4.65 -4.52 3.48
N LEU A 176 -4.99 -3.38 2.88
CA LEU A 176 -6.28 -3.17 2.23
C LEU A 176 -6.42 -3.99 0.95
N GLN A 177 -5.40 -4.02 0.09
CA GLN A 177 -5.44 -4.83 -1.14
C GLN A 177 -5.55 -6.32 -0.83
N THR A 178 -4.87 -6.80 0.22
CA THR A 178 -4.97 -8.20 0.66
C THR A 178 -6.36 -8.50 1.19
N ALA A 179 -6.91 -7.63 2.04
CA ALA A 179 -8.24 -7.82 2.58
C ALA A 179 -9.33 -7.80 1.50
N ALA A 180 -9.27 -6.83 0.57
CA ALA A 180 -10.22 -6.73 -0.52
C ALA A 180 -10.05 -7.89 -1.53
N GLY A 181 -8.82 -8.24 -1.89
CA GLY A 181 -8.55 -9.40 -2.75
C GLY A 181 -9.08 -10.70 -2.17
N ASN A 182 -8.83 -10.93 -0.87
CA ASN A 182 -9.38 -12.08 -0.16
C ASN A 182 -10.91 -12.05 -0.11
N ALA A 183 -11.54 -10.90 0.14
CA ALA A 183 -13.00 -10.81 0.14
C ALA A 183 -13.62 -11.11 -1.23
N ALA A 184 -12.97 -10.70 -2.33
CA ALA A 184 -13.39 -11.05 -3.68
C ALA A 184 -13.26 -12.56 -3.94
N MET A 185 -12.14 -13.16 -3.53
CA MET A 185 -11.96 -14.61 -3.66
C MET A 185 -12.94 -15.40 -2.81
N ASP A 186 -13.18 -14.97 -1.57
CA ASP A 186 -14.14 -15.59 -0.67
C ASP A 186 -15.56 -15.54 -1.28
N GLY A 187 -15.95 -14.42 -1.90
CA GLY A 187 -17.24 -14.32 -2.61
C GLY A 187 -17.37 -15.33 -3.76
N TYR A 188 -16.30 -15.54 -4.52
CA TYR A 188 -16.30 -16.53 -5.60
C TYR A 188 -16.38 -17.97 -5.07
N LEU A 189 -15.55 -18.31 -4.09
CA LEU A 189 -15.52 -19.65 -3.50
C LEU A 189 -16.87 -20.00 -2.87
N ASP A 190 -17.50 -19.04 -2.20
CA ASP A 190 -18.86 -19.19 -1.70
C ASP A 190 -19.85 -19.49 -2.83
N SER A 191 -19.76 -18.78 -3.97
CA SER A 191 -20.64 -19.02 -5.12
C SER A 191 -20.48 -20.42 -5.71
N VAL A 192 -19.24 -20.94 -5.73
CA VAL A 192 -18.93 -22.32 -6.16
C VAL A 192 -19.60 -23.32 -5.21
N THR A 193 -19.42 -23.15 -3.90
CA THR A 193 -20.05 -24.04 -2.90
C THR A 193 -21.57 -23.96 -2.91
N ALA A 194 -22.15 -22.78 -3.14
CA ALA A 194 -23.59 -22.57 -3.23
C ALA A 194 -24.21 -23.25 -4.47
N ALA A 195 -23.42 -23.44 -5.53
CA ALA A 195 -23.82 -24.20 -6.70
C ALA A 195 -23.70 -25.73 -6.51
N GLY A 196 -23.23 -26.19 -5.35
CA GLY A 196 -23.01 -27.61 -5.04
C GLY A 196 -21.65 -28.15 -5.51
N ASP A 197 -20.77 -27.28 -6.01
CA ASP A 197 -19.43 -27.65 -6.48
C ASP A 197 -18.39 -27.49 -5.34
N ASP A 198 -17.32 -28.30 -5.35
CA ASP A 198 -16.23 -28.22 -4.35
C ASP A 198 -14.84 -28.04 -4.97
N LEU A 199 -14.72 -28.04 -6.30
CA LEU A 199 -13.42 -28.08 -6.96
C LEU A 199 -13.16 -26.79 -7.75
N VAL A 200 -11.95 -26.24 -7.56
CA VAL A 200 -11.43 -25.13 -8.36
C VAL A 200 -10.04 -25.48 -8.89
N MET A 201 -9.70 -25.02 -10.08
CA MET A 201 -8.36 -25.13 -10.66
C MET A 201 -7.66 -23.78 -10.62
N VAL A 202 -6.40 -23.77 -10.20
CA VAL A 202 -5.53 -22.59 -10.29
C VAL A 202 -4.97 -22.48 -11.71
N LEU A 203 -5.21 -21.35 -12.35
CA LEU A 203 -4.74 -21.10 -13.71
C LEU A 203 -3.32 -20.53 -13.71
N GLN A 204 -2.61 -20.79 -14.81
CA GLN A 204 -1.28 -20.26 -15.05
C GLN A 204 -1.27 -18.72 -15.16
N SER A 205 -0.34 -18.09 -14.47
CA SER A 205 -0.10 -16.64 -14.54
C SER A 205 1.04 -16.30 -15.49
N ALA A 206 1.08 -15.07 -16.02
CA ALA A 206 2.14 -14.65 -16.94
C ALA A 206 3.51 -14.48 -16.29
N HIS A 207 3.55 -13.98 -15.06
CA HIS A 207 4.78 -13.75 -14.32
C HIS A 207 4.61 -14.29 -12.91
N PRO A 208 4.50 -15.63 -12.75
CA PRO A 208 4.24 -16.23 -11.45
C PRO A 208 5.40 -15.97 -10.50
N CYS A 209 5.07 -15.70 -9.24
CA CYS A 209 6.08 -15.67 -8.19
C CYS A 209 6.41 -17.09 -7.72
N PRO A 210 7.55 -17.30 -7.05
CA PRO A 210 7.93 -18.61 -6.52
C PRO A 210 6.93 -19.20 -5.50
N LEU A 211 6.14 -18.37 -4.82
CA LEU A 211 5.15 -18.83 -3.83
C LEU A 211 3.90 -19.44 -4.49
N CYS A 212 3.48 -18.89 -5.63
CA CYS A 212 2.25 -19.31 -6.32
C CYS A 212 2.52 -20.31 -7.43
N LEU A 213 3.72 -20.34 -8.00
CA LEU A 213 4.10 -21.27 -9.06
C LEU A 213 3.79 -22.75 -8.73
N PRO A 214 4.05 -23.26 -7.51
CA PRO A 214 3.74 -24.66 -7.17
C PRO A 214 2.25 -25.02 -7.27
N TRP A 215 1.37 -24.03 -7.25
CA TRP A 215 -0.08 -24.21 -7.24
C TRP A 215 -0.70 -24.19 -8.64
N GLU A 216 0.01 -23.76 -9.69
CA GLU A 216 -0.54 -23.73 -11.05
C GLU A 216 -0.97 -25.12 -11.52
N HIS A 217 -2.10 -25.20 -12.22
CA HIS A 217 -2.77 -26.42 -12.69
C HIS A 217 -3.27 -27.38 -11.60
N ARG A 218 -3.06 -27.06 -10.31
CA ARG A 218 -3.62 -27.88 -9.25
C ARG A 218 -5.12 -27.68 -9.13
N VAL A 219 -5.82 -28.79 -8.95
CA VAL A 219 -7.22 -28.83 -8.55
C VAL A 219 -7.29 -28.85 -7.03
N LEU A 220 -8.00 -27.89 -6.45
CA LEU A 220 -8.10 -27.66 -5.02
C LEU A 220 -9.54 -27.89 -4.55
N SER A 221 -9.68 -28.49 -3.36
CA SER A 221 -10.96 -28.61 -2.66
C SER A 221 -11.28 -27.32 -1.93
N VAL A 222 -12.44 -26.71 -2.18
CA VAL A 222 -12.87 -25.46 -1.55
C VAL A 222 -13.16 -25.68 -0.08
N SER A 223 -13.93 -26.72 0.25
CA SER A 223 -14.28 -27.11 1.62
C SER A 223 -13.14 -27.84 2.35
N GLY A 224 -12.22 -28.46 1.61
CA GLY A 224 -11.16 -29.31 2.14
C GLY A 224 -11.58 -30.77 2.36
N HIS A 225 -12.81 -31.15 2.00
CA HIS A 225 -13.33 -32.50 2.24
C HIS A 225 -13.23 -33.44 1.02
N THR A 226 -12.86 -32.94 -0.17
CA THR A 226 -12.72 -33.83 -1.34
C THR A 226 -11.45 -34.68 -1.23
N PRO A 227 -11.54 -36.03 -1.21
CA PRO A 227 -10.38 -36.91 -1.08
C PRO A 227 -9.35 -36.73 -2.20
N GLY A 228 -8.07 -36.86 -1.87
CA GLY A 228 -6.98 -36.77 -2.84
C GLY A 228 -6.75 -35.38 -3.43
N ARG A 229 -7.36 -34.33 -2.87
CA ARG A 229 -7.20 -32.94 -3.28
C ARG A 229 -6.72 -32.08 -2.10
N PRO A 230 -5.66 -31.26 -2.26
CA PRO A 230 -5.31 -30.28 -1.23
C PRO A 230 -6.41 -29.23 -1.08
N SER A 231 -6.58 -28.71 0.13
CA SER A 231 -7.61 -27.69 0.40
C SER A 231 -7.18 -26.29 -0.06
N MET A 232 -8.16 -25.45 -0.37
CA MET A 232 -7.97 -24.01 -0.58
C MET A 232 -7.32 -23.32 0.63
N ALA A 233 -7.66 -23.75 1.85
CA ALA A 233 -7.06 -23.24 3.07
C ALA A 233 -5.55 -23.57 3.15
N THR A 234 -5.18 -24.81 2.84
CA THR A 234 -3.77 -25.26 2.77
C THR A 234 -3.00 -24.46 1.72
N ALA A 235 -3.58 -24.25 0.53
CA ALA A 235 -2.95 -23.47 -0.53
C ALA A 235 -2.70 -22.01 -0.12
N ARG A 236 -3.69 -21.36 0.51
CA ARG A 236 -3.56 -19.99 1.01
C ARG A 236 -2.50 -19.89 2.12
N ALA A 237 -2.48 -20.85 3.05
CA ALA A 237 -1.47 -20.91 4.10
C ALA A 237 -0.04 -21.06 3.54
N ALA A 238 0.10 -21.78 2.44
CA ALA A 238 1.37 -21.94 1.71
C ALA A 238 1.74 -20.75 0.80
N GLY A 239 0.92 -19.70 0.75
CA GLY A 239 1.24 -18.46 0.03
C GLY A 239 0.49 -18.25 -1.30
N LEU A 240 -0.44 -19.12 -1.69
CA LEU A 240 -1.37 -18.80 -2.78
C LEU A 240 -2.18 -17.56 -2.41
N TRP A 241 -2.28 -16.61 -3.34
CA TRP A 241 -2.90 -15.30 -3.12
C TRP A 241 -2.23 -14.44 -2.03
N HIS A 242 -0.91 -14.53 -1.91
CA HIS A 242 -0.13 -13.54 -1.16
C HIS A 242 -0.43 -12.09 -1.62
N PRO A 243 -0.01 -11.06 -0.88
CA PRO A 243 -0.30 -9.68 -1.25
C PRO A 243 0.15 -9.34 -2.68
N ARG A 244 -0.77 -8.76 -3.47
CA ARG A 244 -0.60 -8.43 -4.91
C ARG A 244 -0.38 -9.64 -5.84
N CYS A 245 -0.84 -10.82 -5.45
CA CYS A 245 -0.97 -11.95 -6.37
C CYS A 245 -2.09 -11.69 -7.40
N HIS A 246 -1.86 -12.13 -8.64
CA HIS A 246 -2.84 -12.05 -9.73
C HIS A 246 -3.23 -13.44 -10.26
N HIS A 247 -2.87 -14.52 -9.56
CA HIS A 247 -3.28 -15.87 -9.96
C HIS A 247 -4.79 -15.97 -9.99
N GLN A 248 -5.28 -16.60 -11.06
CA GLN A 248 -6.68 -16.84 -11.28
C GLN A 248 -7.05 -18.23 -10.79
N VAL A 249 -8.30 -18.38 -10.35
CA VAL A 249 -8.94 -19.69 -10.23
C VAL A 249 -10.21 -19.71 -11.05
N VAL A 250 -10.59 -20.91 -11.44
CA VAL A 250 -11.85 -21.20 -12.09
C VAL A 250 -12.46 -22.43 -11.42
N ARG A 251 -13.79 -22.54 -11.44
CA ARG A 251 -14.46 -23.80 -11.12
C ARG A 251 -13.87 -24.91 -12.00
N TYR A 252 -13.54 -26.03 -11.37
CA TYR A 252 -13.00 -27.18 -12.07
C TYR A 252 -14.12 -27.99 -12.70
N GLU A 253 -14.06 -28.11 -14.02
CA GLU A 253 -14.92 -28.96 -14.84
C GLU A 253 -13.98 -29.88 -15.65
N PRO A 254 -13.98 -31.20 -15.39
CA PRO A 254 -13.07 -32.13 -16.05
C PRO A 254 -13.17 -32.05 -17.58
N GLY A 255 -12.02 -31.89 -18.25
CA GLY A 255 -11.96 -31.83 -19.72
C GLY A 255 -12.34 -30.47 -20.31
N VAL A 256 -12.61 -29.46 -19.48
CA VAL A 256 -12.88 -28.10 -19.93
C VAL A 256 -11.91 -27.11 -19.28
N SER A 257 -11.75 -27.15 -17.96
CA SER A 257 -10.94 -26.16 -17.23
C SER A 257 -9.45 -26.23 -17.58
N GLU A 258 -8.93 -27.40 -17.95
CA GLU A 258 -7.56 -27.64 -18.38
C GLU A 258 -7.21 -26.97 -19.71
N HIS A 259 -8.22 -26.70 -20.55
CA HIS A 259 -8.06 -26.17 -21.90
C HIS A 259 -8.36 -24.67 -22.01
N LEU A 260 -8.66 -24.01 -20.88
CA LEU A 260 -8.95 -22.58 -20.88
C LEU A 260 -7.72 -21.76 -21.32
N PRO A 261 -7.91 -20.65 -22.07
CA PRO A 261 -6.82 -19.78 -22.45
C PRO A 261 -6.09 -19.22 -21.23
N HIS A 262 -4.77 -19.43 -21.16
CA HIS A 262 -3.96 -18.92 -20.06
C HIS A 262 -3.33 -17.56 -20.40
N ALA A 263 -3.39 -16.63 -19.45
CA ALA A 263 -2.85 -15.27 -19.60
C ALA A 263 -1.33 -15.23 -19.86
N ALA A 264 -0.61 -16.33 -19.62
CA ALA A 264 0.83 -16.43 -19.79
C ALA A 264 1.32 -16.40 -21.24
N ARG A 265 0.50 -16.86 -22.18
CA ARG A 265 0.95 -17.08 -23.57
C ARG A 265 1.24 -15.79 -24.36
N HIS A 266 0.89 -14.61 -23.83
CA HIS A 266 0.91 -13.36 -24.61
C HIS A 266 1.62 -12.17 -23.94
N LYS A 267 2.25 -12.32 -22.77
CA LYS A 267 2.90 -11.20 -22.06
C LYS A 267 4.42 -11.35 -21.99
N ARG A 268 5.13 -10.38 -22.58
CA ARG A 268 6.59 -10.25 -22.48
C ARG A 268 7.01 -9.82 -21.07
N GLY A 269 8.23 -10.18 -20.68
CA GLY A 269 8.82 -9.84 -19.39
C GLY A 269 8.92 -11.04 -18.45
N SER A 270 9.46 -10.81 -17.26
CA SER A 270 9.66 -11.83 -16.23
C SER A 270 9.27 -11.31 -14.86
N TYR A 271 9.06 -12.21 -13.90
CA TYR A 271 8.84 -11.81 -12.51
C TYR A 271 9.96 -10.88 -12.00
N ALA A 272 11.23 -11.21 -12.27
CA ALA A 272 12.37 -10.37 -11.92
C ALA A 272 12.29 -8.96 -12.56
N ALA A 273 11.92 -8.85 -13.84
CA ALA A 273 11.73 -7.57 -14.50
C ALA A 273 10.60 -6.75 -13.87
N THR A 274 9.50 -7.39 -13.47
CA THR A 274 8.41 -6.68 -12.75
C THR A 274 8.87 -6.20 -11.37
N GLN A 275 9.66 -6.99 -10.63
CA GLN A 275 10.21 -6.58 -9.34
C GLN A 275 11.17 -5.39 -9.46
N ARG A 276 11.99 -5.38 -10.52
CA ARG A 276 12.86 -4.24 -10.85
C ARG A 276 12.05 -2.99 -11.18
N GLN A 277 10.97 -3.11 -11.95
CA GLN A 277 10.05 -2.00 -12.20
C GLN A 277 9.50 -1.43 -10.89
N ARG A 278 9.04 -2.29 -9.97
CA ARG A 278 8.53 -1.85 -8.65
C ARG A 278 9.61 -1.17 -7.80
N ALA A 279 10.87 -1.57 -7.92
CA ALA A 279 11.98 -0.90 -7.26
C ALA A 279 12.20 0.53 -7.80
N ILE A 280 12.20 0.70 -9.11
CA ILE A 280 12.31 2.03 -9.74
C ILE A 280 11.13 2.93 -9.33
N GLU A 281 9.90 2.40 -9.35
CA GLU A 281 8.71 3.13 -8.91
C GLU A 281 8.81 3.55 -7.43
N ARG A 282 9.42 2.73 -6.56
CA ARG A 282 9.66 3.10 -5.14
C ARG A 282 10.62 4.29 -5.04
N HIS A 283 11.69 4.31 -5.82
CA HIS A 283 12.61 5.45 -5.85
C HIS A 283 11.95 6.73 -6.37
N ILE A 284 11.05 6.65 -7.35
CA ILE A 284 10.29 7.83 -7.79
C ILE A 284 9.48 8.42 -6.63
N ARG A 285 8.76 7.58 -5.86
CA ARG A 285 7.99 8.03 -4.70
C ARG A 285 8.88 8.55 -3.57
N GLU A 286 10.03 7.91 -3.34
CA GLU A 286 11.05 8.35 -2.38
C GLU A 286 11.49 9.79 -2.66
N TRP A 287 11.90 10.09 -3.90
CA TRP A 287 12.40 11.42 -4.25
C TRP A 287 11.29 12.48 -4.30
N LYS A 288 10.04 12.11 -4.61
CA LYS A 288 8.90 13.03 -4.46
C LYS A 288 8.62 13.38 -3.00
N ARG A 289 8.73 12.42 -2.07
CA ARG A 289 8.64 12.72 -0.64
C ARG A 289 9.77 13.64 -0.18
N ARG A 290 11.00 13.45 -0.69
CA ARG A 290 12.13 14.36 -0.40
C ARG A 290 11.90 15.76 -0.96
N GLU A 291 11.24 15.88 -2.12
CA GLU A 291 10.82 17.18 -2.64
C GLU A 291 9.84 17.88 -1.68
N ALA A 292 8.87 17.16 -1.13
CA ALA A 292 7.96 17.69 -0.11
C ALA A 292 8.67 18.04 1.21
N ALA A 293 9.78 17.36 1.53
CA ALA A 293 10.59 17.59 2.72
C ALA A 293 11.67 18.67 2.55
N ALA A 294 11.73 19.33 1.40
CA ALA A 294 12.75 20.33 1.10
C ALA A 294 12.48 21.64 1.85
N MET A 295 13.47 22.11 2.61
CA MET A 295 13.42 23.37 3.37
C MET A 295 13.84 24.59 2.55
N ASP A 296 14.41 24.36 1.35
CA ASP A 296 14.86 25.39 0.41
C ASP A 296 14.77 24.91 -1.04
N ASP A 297 14.97 25.84 -1.98
CA ASP A 297 14.86 25.57 -3.41
C ASP A 297 15.98 24.68 -3.94
N THR A 298 17.17 24.71 -3.33
CA THR A 298 18.29 23.86 -3.73
C THR A 298 17.96 22.39 -3.49
N ALA A 299 17.50 22.04 -2.29
CA ALA A 299 17.05 20.69 -1.96
C ALA A 299 15.86 20.25 -2.85
N ARG A 300 14.92 21.17 -3.11
CA ARG A 300 13.76 20.92 -3.97
C ARG A 300 14.17 20.61 -5.42
N LEU A 301 15.08 21.41 -5.99
CA LEU A 301 15.60 21.20 -7.35
C LEU A 301 16.38 19.89 -7.48
N LEU A 302 17.19 19.54 -6.48
CA LEU A 302 17.88 18.25 -6.42
C LEU A 302 16.90 17.08 -6.46
N ALA A 303 15.86 17.13 -5.61
CA ALA A 303 14.82 16.11 -5.56
C ALA A 303 14.09 15.97 -6.91
N ARG A 304 13.67 17.08 -7.52
CA ARG A 304 13.05 17.11 -8.86
C ARG A 304 13.94 16.50 -9.94
N ARG A 305 15.25 16.80 -9.93
CA ARG A 305 16.22 16.21 -10.86
C ARG A 305 16.27 14.68 -10.69
N LYS A 306 16.27 14.19 -9.45
CA LYS A 306 16.27 12.75 -9.17
C LYS A 306 14.96 12.06 -9.54
N VAL A 307 13.80 12.70 -9.35
CA VAL A 307 12.52 12.21 -9.86
C VAL A 307 12.58 11.99 -11.38
N ARG A 308 13.06 12.99 -12.13
CA ARG A 308 13.22 12.89 -13.59
C ARG A 308 14.18 11.78 -14.01
N HIS A 309 15.30 11.63 -13.30
CA HIS A 309 16.26 10.54 -13.51
C HIS A 309 15.60 9.16 -13.37
N TRP A 310 14.89 8.91 -12.27
CA TRP A 310 14.23 7.62 -12.06
C TRP A 310 13.06 7.38 -13.01
N GLN A 311 12.34 8.43 -13.42
CA GLN A 311 11.32 8.32 -14.46
C GLN A 311 11.92 7.97 -15.83
N ALA A 312 13.12 8.45 -16.15
CA ALA A 312 13.84 8.05 -17.36
C ALA A 312 14.25 6.58 -17.28
N ALA A 313 14.83 6.15 -16.15
CA ALA A 313 15.16 4.74 -15.91
C ALA A 313 13.93 3.82 -16.03
N LEU A 314 12.77 4.26 -15.53
CA LEU A 314 11.52 3.52 -15.66
C LEU A 314 11.11 3.35 -17.13
N ARG A 315 11.18 4.42 -17.94
CA ARG A 315 10.85 4.34 -19.37
C ARG A 315 11.76 3.37 -20.10
N GLN A 316 13.06 3.43 -19.85
CA GLN A 316 14.04 2.52 -20.44
C GLN A 316 13.78 1.06 -20.04
N HIS A 317 13.56 0.80 -18.75
CA HIS A 317 13.28 -0.54 -18.22
C HIS A 317 12.03 -1.14 -18.86
N ILE A 318 10.96 -0.35 -18.94
CA ILE A 318 9.69 -0.78 -19.52
C ILE A 318 9.82 -1.11 -21.01
N ALA A 319 10.50 -0.25 -21.79
CA ALA A 319 10.76 -0.49 -23.20
C ALA A 319 11.58 -1.76 -23.43
N THR A 320 12.62 -1.97 -22.61
CA THR A 320 13.52 -3.13 -22.71
C THR A 320 12.79 -4.45 -22.46
N HIS A 321 11.86 -4.48 -21.49
CA HIS A 321 11.21 -5.71 -21.05
C HIS A 321 9.77 -5.89 -21.55
N GLY A 322 9.25 -4.96 -22.37
CA GLY A 322 7.87 -4.99 -22.86
C GLY A 322 6.82 -4.88 -21.75
N LEU A 323 7.16 -4.23 -20.64
CA LEU A 323 6.27 -4.06 -19.50
C LEU A 323 5.30 -2.88 -19.72
N GLN A 324 4.38 -2.67 -18.78
CA GLN A 324 3.41 -1.56 -18.83
C GLN A 324 3.67 -0.55 -17.72
N ARG A 325 3.60 0.74 -18.07
CA ARG A 325 3.79 1.85 -17.12
C ARG A 325 2.49 2.17 -16.40
N SER A 326 2.53 2.24 -15.08
CA SER A 326 1.43 2.80 -14.29
C SER A 326 1.86 4.13 -13.67
N ARG A 327 1.43 5.24 -14.27
CA ARG A 327 1.69 6.60 -13.72
C ARG A 327 1.15 6.73 -12.30
N GLN A 328 0.06 6.03 -12.01
CA GLN A 328 -0.57 6.00 -10.71
C GLN A 328 0.39 5.49 -9.62
N ARG A 329 1.18 4.46 -9.91
CA ARG A 329 2.18 3.91 -8.98
C ARG A 329 3.34 4.86 -8.73
N GLU A 330 3.56 5.87 -9.57
CA GLU A 330 4.62 6.87 -9.35
C GLU A 330 4.20 8.03 -8.45
N ARG A 331 2.92 8.15 -8.10
CA ARG A 331 2.44 9.27 -7.29
C ARG A 331 2.71 9.02 -5.81
N VAL A 332 2.88 10.10 -5.06
CA VAL A 332 2.87 10.04 -3.59
C VAL A 332 1.42 10.06 -3.13
N ASP A 333 0.59 10.90 -3.75
CA ASP A 333 -0.84 11.05 -3.61
C ASP A 333 -1.61 10.43 -4.81
N PHE A 334 -2.63 9.61 -4.57
CA PHE A 334 -3.35 8.93 -5.67
C PHE A 334 -4.30 9.84 -6.47
N GLY A 335 -4.16 11.17 -6.40
CA GLY A 335 -4.83 12.16 -7.23
C GLY A 335 -6.34 11.98 -7.35
N HIS A 336 -7.06 12.15 -6.24
CA HIS A 336 -8.42 12.70 -6.18
C HIS A 336 -8.80 12.97 -4.72
N THR A 337 -8.57 14.18 -4.21
CA THR A 337 -9.38 14.84 -3.15
C THR A 337 -9.06 16.35 -3.22
N PRO A 338 -10.04 17.26 -3.09
CA PRO A 338 -9.79 18.70 -2.91
C PRO A 338 -8.79 18.90 -1.79
N SER A 339 -8.13 20.07 -1.75
CA SER A 339 -7.29 20.40 -0.61
C SER A 339 -8.05 20.07 0.67
N ILE A 340 -7.52 19.13 1.46
CA ILE A 340 -7.70 19.25 2.89
C ILE A 340 -6.91 20.52 3.16
N ARG A 341 -7.59 21.67 3.05
CA ARG A 341 -7.12 22.90 3.69
C ARG A 341 -6.70 22.43 5.07
N HIS A 342 -5.41 22.59 5.34
CA HIS A 342 -4.93 22.47 6.70
C HIS A 342 -5.93 23.26 7.53
N GLY A 343 -6.57 22.60 8.50
CA GLY A 343 -7.39 23.27 9.52
C GLY A 343 -6.49 24.05 10.47
N LEU A 344 -5.67 24.93 9.90
CA LEU A 344 -5.22 26.16 10.52
C LEU A 344 -6.40 27.11 10.29
N GLY A 345 -6.92 27.73 11.36
CA GLY A 345 -7.92 28.79 11.22
C GLY A 345 -7.48 29.83 10.17
N ASP A 346 -8.39 30.48 9.45
CA ASP A 346 -9.81 30.71 9.72
C ASP A 346 -10.79 30.01 8.76
#